data_AF-A0A7X8YQC6-F1
#
_entry.id   AF-A0A7X8YQC6-F1
#
_cell.length_a   1.000
_cell.length_b   1.000
_cell.length_c   1.000
_cell.angle_alpha   90.00
_cell.angle_beta   90.00
_cell.angle_gamma   90.00
#
_symmetry.space_group_name_H-M   'P 1'
#
loop_
_entity.id
_entity.type
_entity.pdbx_description
1 polymer ?
#
loop_
_entity_poly.entity_id
_entity_poly.type
_entity_poly.pdbx_seq_one_letter_code
_entity_poly.pdbx_strand_id
1 'polypeptide(L)'
;MKDRLFRDILPRVEKPARYTGSEVNMIKKDWDSKSTKMVMAFPDVYEIGMSHIGCKILYGLVNETTDHLMERSFAPWPDME
;
A
#
# COMPACT_ATOMS: atom_id res chain seq x y z
N MET A 1 -14.86 1.32 10.25
CA MET A 1 -14.38 1.84 8.95
C MET A 1 -14.14 0.72 7.95
N LYS A 2 -13.40 -0.36 8.31
CA LYS A 2 -13.22 -1.53 7.43
C LYS A 2 -14.54 -2.15 6.95
N ASP A 3 -15.53 -2.32 7.83
CA ASP A 3 -16.80 -2.95 7.43
C ASP A 3 -17.53 -2.20 6.31
N ARG A 4 -17.55 -0.86 6.39
CA ARG A 4 -18.10 0.02 5.36
C ARG A 4 -17.33 -0.11 4.04
N LEU A 5 -16.01 -0.18 4.09
CA LEU A 5 -15.19 -0.39 2.89
C LEU A 5 -15.58 -1.70 2.20
N PHE A 6 -15.57 -2.81 2.93
CA PHE A 6 -15.85 -4.15 2.36
C PHE A 6 -17.31 -4.33 1.91
N ARG A 7 -18.27 -3.81 2.67
CA ARG A 7 -19.69 -4.01 2.41
C ARG A 7 -20.26 -3.03 1.39
N ASP A 8 -19.87 -1.77 1.46
CA ASP A 8 -20.58 -0.69 0.76
C ASP A 8 -19.78 -0.10 -0.41
N ILE A 9 -18.44 -0.14 -0.36
CA ILE A 9 -17.55 0.52 -1.34
C ILE A 9 -16.95 -0.49 -2.32
N LEU A 10 -16.25 -1.52 -1.81
CA LEU A 10 -15.57 -2.51 -2.65
C LEU A 10 -16.47 -3.21 -3.68
N PRO A 11 -17.77 -3.49 -3.43
CA PRO A 11 -18.63 -4.06 -4.46
C PRO A 11 -18.95 -3.12 -5.64
N ARG A 12 -18.59 -1.83 -5.56
CA ARG A 12 -18.89 -0.81 -6.57
C ARG A 12 -17.73 -0.48 -7.50
N VAL A 13 -16.54 -0.98 -7.21
CA VAL A 13 -15.31 -0.72 -7.98
C VAL A 13 -14.98 -1.90 -8.90
N GLU A 14 -14.29 -1.65 -10.00
CA GLU A 14 -13.98 -2.67 -11.01
C GLU A 14 -13.01 -3.73 -10.48
N LYS A 15 -12.01 -3.30 -9.70
CA LYS A 15 -10.98 -4.19 -9.15
C LYS A 15 -10.82 -4.01 -7.63
N PRO A 16 -11.69 -4.66 -6.82
CA PRO A 16 -11.68 -4.52 -5.37
C PRO A 16 -10.34 -4.89 -4.72
N ALA A 17 -9.63 -5.88 -5.30
CA ALA A 17 -8.36 -6.36 -4.80
C ALA A 17 -7.25 -5.29 -4.74
N ARG A 18 -7.36 -4.20 -5.50
CA ARG A 18 -6.44 -3.03 -5.41
C ARG A 18 -6.46 -2.39 -4.03
N TYR A 19 -7.56 -2.55 -3.28
CA TYR A 19 -7.86 -1.79 -2.09
C TYR A 19 -7.95 -2.66 -0.82
N THR A 20 -7.80 -3.97 -0.94
CA THR A 20 -7.90 -4.91 0.20
C THR A 20 -6.62 -5.04 1.02
N GLY A 21 -5.46 -4.64 0.47
CA GLY A 21 -4.13 -4.81 1.07
C GLY A 21 -3.69 -6.28 1.18
N SER A 22 -2.75 -6.55 2.08
CA SER A 22 -2.16 -7.89 2.32
C SER A 22 -1.45 -8.51 1.11
N GLU A 23 -0.68 -7.69 0.40
CA GLU A 23 0.11 -8.12 -0.76
C GLU A 23 1.11 -9.24 -0.41
N VAL A 24 1.41 -10.07 -1.41
CA VAL A 24 2.52 -11.03 -1.33
C VAL A 24 3.82 -10.25 -1.14
N ASN A 25 4.65 -10.70 -0.19
CA ASN A 25 5.90 -10.05 0.22
C ASN A 25 5.74 -8.70 0.94
N MET A 26 4.54 -8.38 1.44
CA MET A 26 4.37 -7.24 2.34
C MET A 26 5.13 -7.51 3.65
N ILE A 27 6.03 -6.60 4.02
CA ILE A 27 6.76 -6.65 5.29
C ILE A 27 5.86 -6.05 6.37
N LYS A 28 5.56 -6.84 7.40
CA LYS A 28 4.73 -6.40 8.54
C LYS A 28 5.63 -5.97 9.70
N LYS A 29 5.53 -4.70 10.08
CA LYS A 29 6.16 -4.15 11.28
C LYS A 29 5.10 -3.72 12.29
N ASP A 30 5.45 -3.76 13.56
CA ASP A 30 4.66 -3.10 14.61
C ASP A 30 4.78 -1.59 14.45
N TRP A 31 3.65 -0.91 14.27
CA TRP A 31 3.62 0.53 14.01
C TRP A 31 3.93 1.34 15.27
N ASP A 32 3.56 0.86 16.45
CA ASP A 32 3.68 1.65 17.68
C ASP A 32 5.12 1.69 18.19
N SER A 33 5.93 0.68 17.87
CA SER A 33 7.35 0.65 18.22
C SER A 33 8.25 1.47 17.30
N LYS A 34 7.80 1.96 16.14
CA LYS A 34 8.68 2.68 15.19
C LYS A 34 8.60 4.19 15.33
N SER A 35 9.76 4.82 15.53
CA SER A 35 9.89 6.28 15.68
C SER A 35 9.71 7.05 14.38
N THR A 36 10.09 6.47 13.25
CA THR A 36 9.99 7.09 11.92
C THR A 36 9.11 6.25 11.01
N LYS A 37 8.07 6.88 10.46
CA LYS A 37 7.06 6.26 9.59
C LYS A 37 7.00 7.05 8.29
N MET A 38 7.13 6.36 7.18
CA MET A 38 7.18 6.93 5.84
C MET A 38 6.15 6.26 4.94
N VAL A 39 5.71 6.98 3.92
CA VAL A 39 4.91 6.42 2.84
C VAL A 39 5.49 6.85 1.51
N MET A 40 5.68 5.90 0.60
CA MET A 40 5.94 6.18 -0.80
C MET A 40 4.59 6.27 -1.53
N ALA A 41 4.17 7.48 -1.85
CA ALA A 41 2.99 7.73 -2.65
C ALA A 41 3.36 7.74 -4.13
N PHE A 42 2.92 6.71 -4.86
CA PHE A 42 3.09 6.62 -6.30
C PHE A 42 1.87 7.24 -6.99
N PRO A 43 2.06 8.17 -7.95
CA PRO A 43 0.97 8.94 -8.55
C PRO A 43 0.23 8.18 -9.66
N ASP A 44 0.05 6.87 -9.50
CA ASP A 44 -0.62 6.02 -10.48
C ASP A 44 -1.23 4.80 -9.78
N VAL A 45 -2.06 4.04 -10.49
CA VAL A 45 -2.73 2.86 -9.96
C VAL A 45 -1.76 1.76 -9.58
N TYR A 46 -2.24 0.90 -8.67
CA TYR A 46 -1.52 -0.24 -8.12
C TYR A 46 -0.74 -1.05 -9.16
N GLU A 47 -1.36 -1.45 -10.27
CA GLU A 47 -0.69 -2.28 -11.28
C GLU A 47 0.51 -1.59 -11.94
N ILE A 48 0.40 -0.28 -12.17
CA ILE A 48 1.46 0.53 -12.78
C ILE A 48 2.56 0.78 -11.73
N GLY A 49 2.18 1.24 -10.54
CA GLY A 49 3.13 1.51 -9.45
C GLY A 49 3.87 0.25 -8.99
N MET A 50 3.21 -0.91 -8.96
CA MET A 50 3.86 -2.19 -8.64
C MET A 50 4.85 -2.66 -9.68
N SER A 51 4.82 -2.13 -10.90
CA SER A 51 5.84 -2.44 -11.90
C SER A 51 7.12 -1.63 -11.67
N HIS A 52 7.10 -0.64 -10.77
CA HIS A 52 8.25 0.22 -10.49
C HIS A 52 9.28 -0.46 -9.56
N ILE A 53 10.36 -0.97 -10.15
CA ILE A 53 11.44 -1.70 -9.44
C ILE A 53 12.08 -0.84 -8.34
N GLY A 54 12.34 0.46 -8.61
CA GLY A 54 12.93 1.36 -7.62
C GLY A 54 12.14 1.43 -6.30
N CYS A 55 10.82 1.60 -6.36
CA CYS A 55 9.94 1.58 -5.20
C CYS A 55 9.99 0.25 -4.44
N LYS A 56 10.11 -0.90 -5.14
CA LYS A 56 10.28 -2.20 -4.48
C LYS A 56 11.61 -2.29 -3.72
N ILE A 57 12.70 -1.87 -4.36
CA ILE A 57 14.04 -1.88 -3.74
C ILE A 57 14.07 -0.97 -2.51
N LEU A 58 13.56 0.26 -2.62
CA LEU A 58 13.54 1.20 -1.49
C LEU A 58 12.65 0.72 -0.35
N TYR A 59 11.47 0.16 -0.66
CA TYR A 59 10.58 -0.43 0.34
C TYR A 59 11.26 -1.55 1.10
N GLY A 60 11.92 -2.48 0.38
CA GLY A 60 12.68 -3.58 0.98
C GLY A 60 13.85 -3.05 1.80
N LEU A 61 14.69 -2.19 1.23
CA LEU A 61 15.87 -1.65 1.90
C LEU A 61 15.50 -0.98 3.23
N VAL A 62 14.52 -0.08 3.25
CA VAL A 62 14.12 0.60 4.49
C VAL A 62 13.53 -0.40 5.49
N ASN A 63 12.62 -1.26 5.05
CA ASN A 63 11.95 -2.17 5.97
C ASN A 63 12.84 -3.33 6.47
N GLU A 64 13.83 -3.76 5.71
CA GLU A 64 14.70 -4.89 6.08
C GLU A 64 15.96 -4.45 6.81
N THR A 65 16.51 -3.28 6.48
CA THR A 65 17.84 -2.87 6.98
C THR A 65 17.80 -1.78 8.04
N THR A 66 16.65 -1.15 8.28
CA THR A 66 16.50 -0.06 9.25
C THR A 66 15.39 -0.32 10.26
N ASP A 67 15.40 0.44 11.36
CA ASP A 67 14.30 0.45 12.34
C ASP A 67 13.13 1.37 11.91
N HIS A 68 13.12 1.85 10.67
CA HIS A 68 12.04 2.68 10.16
C HIS A 68 10.90 1.84 9.57
N LEU A 69 9.71 2.42 9.53
CA LEU A 69 8.55 1.85 8.86
C LEU A 69 8.33 2.59 7.55
N MET A 70 8.20 1.85 6.45
CA MET A 70 7.84 2.43 5.16
C MET A 70 6.69 1.64 4.56
N GLU A 71 5.61 2.34 4.19
CA GLU A 71 4.51 1.79 3.40
C GLU A 71 4.50 2.35 1.99
N ARG A 72 3.65 1.77 1.14
CA ARG A 72 3.42 2.21 -0.23
C ARG A 72 1.94 2.58 -0.39
N SER A 73 1.68 3.65 -1.11
CA SER A 73 0.33 4.08 -1.50
C SER A 73 0.32 4.34 -3.00
N PHE A 74 -0.82 4.07 -3.62
CA PHE A 74 -1.05 4.25 -5.05
C PHE A 74 -2.27 5.15 -5.24
N ALA A 75 -2.38 5.80 -6.40
CA ALA A 75 -3.56 6.57 -6.73
C ALA A 75 -4.77 5.63 -6.89
N PRO A 76 -5.96 6.00 -6.39
CA PRO A 76 -7.18 5.26 -6.71
C PRO A 76 -7.45 5.34 -8.21
N TRP A 77 -8.16 4.35 -8.73
CA TRP A 77 -8.73 4.46 -10.07
C TRP A 77 -9.95 5.39 -10.01
N PRO A 78 -10.39 6.02 -11.13
CA PRO A 78 -11.54 6.92 -11.13
C PRO A 78 -12.86 6.31 -10.64
N ASP A 79 -12.94 4.98 -10.54
CA ASP A 79 -14.08 4.27 -9.94
C ASP A 79 -14.18 4.41 -8.41
N MET A 80 -13.11 4.89 -7.76
CA MET A 80 -12.99 5.02 -6.30
C MET A 80 -12.55 6.44 -5.86
N GLU A 81 -12.66 7.43 -6.75
CA GLU A 81 -12.51 8.86 -6.41
C GLU A 81 -13.72 9.42 -5.64
#